data_AF-A0A7X7B9V8-F1
#
_entry.id   AF-A0A7X7B9V8-F1
#
_cell.length_a   1.000
_cell.length_b   1.000
_cell.length_c   1.000
_cell.angle_alpha   90.00
_cell.angle_beta   90.00
_cell.angle_gamma   90.00
#
_symmetry.space_group_name_H-M   'P 1'
#
loop_
_entity.id
_entity.type
_entity.pdbx_description
1 polymer ?
#
loop_
_entity_poly.entity_id
_entity_poly.type
_entity_poly.pdbx_seq_one_letter_code
_entity_poly.pdbx_strand_id
1 'polypeptide(L)'
;MQVTTWEQWLDTLGTALEKAQSMKMPKKMLTKSAAELGDFLFETIDPDVPENRLLKTMWELADDREKESLAGLMIKLVEKRKTH
;
A
#
# COMPACT_ATOMS: atom_id res chain seq x y z
N MET A 1 8.72 -3.89 13.59
CA MET A 1 7.40 -4.36 14.06
C MET A 1 6.86 -5.23 12.96
N GLN A 2 6.67 -6.54 13.20
CA GLN A 2 6.03 -7.42 12.22
C GLN A 2 4.53 -7.12 12.23
N VAL A 3 3.95 -7.01 11.03
CA VAL A 3 2.53 -6.73 10.84
C VAL A 3 1.81 -8.06 10.73
N THR A 4 1.16 -8.50 11.80
CA THR A 4 0.59 -9.85 11.89
C THR A 4 -0.88 -9.90 11.47
N THR A 5 -1.50 -8.75 11.17
CA THR A 5 -2.88 -8.69 10.65
C THR A 5 -3.00 -7.72 9.48
N TRP A 6 -4.02 -7.96 8.65
CA TRP A 6 -4.39 -7.07 7.56
C TRP A 6 -4.75 -5.66 8.04
N GLU A 7 -5.39 -5.52 9.22
CA GLU A 7 -5.69 -4.19 9.74
C GLU A 7 -4.44 -3.39 10.08
N GLN A 8 -3.47 -4.00 10.77
CA GLN A 8 -2.21 -3.35 11.09
C GLN A 8 -1.44 -2.93 9.82
N TRP A 9 -1.55 -3.75 8.77
CA TRP A 9 -0.94 -3.43 7.47
C TRP A 9 -1.56 -2.18 6.86
N LEU A 10 -2.90 -2.11 6.83
CA LEU A 10 -3.64 -0.96 6.33
C LEU A 10 -3.39 0.31 7.16
N ASP A 11 -3.26 0.17 8.48
CA ASP A 11 -2.95 1.31 9.37
C ASP A 11 -1.54 1.85 9.08
N THR A 12 -0.55 0.97 8.90
CA THR A 12 0.82 1.35 8.55
C THR A 12 0.86 2.08 7.21
N LEU A 13 0.14 1.56 6.19
CA LEU A 13 0.00 2.22 4.89
C LEU A 13 -0.68 3.59 5.03
N GLY A 14 -1.70 3.69 5.89
CA GLY A 14 -2.39 4.94 6.19
C GLY A 14 -1.51 5.99 6.84
N THR A 15 -0.65 5.62 7.78
CA THR A 15 0.32 6.52 8.41
C THR A 15 1.38 6.97 7.40
N ALA A 16 1.88 6.05 6.56
CA ALA A 16 2.83 6.38 5.51
C ALA A 16 2.23 7.38 4.49
N LEU A 17 0.98 7.14 4.08
CA LEU A 17 0.24 8.03 3.19
C LEU A 17 0.01 9.42 3.79
N GLU A 18 -0.38 9.51 5.06
CA GLU A 18 -0.54 10.78 5.77
C GLU A 18 0.77 11.56 5.84
N LYS A 19 1.87 10.87 6.16
CA LYS A 19 3.19 11.48 6.20
C LYS A 19 3.53 12.08 4.83
N ALA A 20 3.30 11.35 3.75
CA ALA A 20 3.53 11.86 2.40
C ALA A 20 2.61 13.05 2.03
N GLN A 21 1.33 13.01 2.40
CA GLN A 21 0.41 14.12 2.20
C GLN A 21 0.81 15.37 2.99
N SER A 22 1.27 15.20 4.24
CA SER A 22 1.73 16.31 5.09
C SER A 22 2.95 17.04 4.53
N MET A 23 3.80 16.32 3.76
CA MET A 23 4.95 16.89 3.05
C MET A 23 4.55 17.64 1.76
N LYS A 24 3.25 17.82 1.48
CA LYS A 24 2.70 18.39 0.24
C LYS A 24 3.17 17.66 -1.03
N MET A 25 3.56 16.38 -0.91
CA MET A 25 3.87 15.58 -2.10
C MET A 25 2.60 15.40 -2.93
N PRO A 26 2.65 15.60 -4.26
CA PRO A 26 1.51 15.34 -5.11
C PRO A 26 1.05 13.88 -4.96
N LYS A 27 -0.26 13.64 -4.77
CA LYS A 27 -0.84 12.27 -4.81
C LYS A 27 -0.39 11.47 -6.05
N LYS A 28 -0.14 12.17 -7.15
CA LYS A 28 0.36 11.62 -8.42
C LYS A 28 1.81 11.15 -8.37
N MET A 29 2.64 11.69 -7.46
CA MET A 29 3.99 11.17 -7.16
C MET A 29 3.91 9.92 -6.29
N LEU A 30 3.01 9.90 -5.31
CA LEU A 30 2.78 8.72 -4.46
C LEU A 30 2.25 7.50 -5.22
N THR A 31 1.43 7.72 -6.24
CA THR A 31 0.97 6.66 -7.15
C THR A 31 1.98 6.30 -8.22
N LYS A 32 2.81 7.26 -8.67
CA LYS A 32 3.88 7.02 -9.65
C LYS A 32 5.06 6.24 -9.07
N SER A 33 5.34 6.38 -7.78
CA SER A 33 6.31 5.53 -7.12
C SER A 33 5.67 4.18 -6.79
N ALA A 34 5.28 3.43 -7.83
CA ALA A 34 4.94 2.01 -7.71
C ALA A 34 6.10 1.28 -7.02
N ALA A 35 7.35 1.66 -7.30
CA ALA A 35 8.54 1.16 -6.60
C ALA A 35 8.45 1.38 -5.08
N GLU A 36 8.14 2.58 -4.61
CA GLU A 36 8.05 2.87 -3.16
C GLU A 36 6.91 2.11 -2.49
N LEU A 37 5.77 1.93 -3.18
CA LEU A 37 4.68 1.10 -2.66
C LEU A 37 5.02 -0.39 -2.66
N GLY A 38 5.75 -0.87 -3.67
CA GLY A 38 6.25 -2.23 -3.78
C GLY A 38 7.27 -2.55 -2.69
N ASP A 39 8.25 -1.67 -2.47
CA ASP A 39 9.24 -1.80 -1.39
C ASP A 39 8.55 -1.78 -0.03
N PHE A 40 7.60 -0.86 0.18
CA PHE A 40 6.79 -0.81 1.39
C PHE A 40 5.99 -2.11 1.59
N LEU A 41 5.33 -2.62 0.54
CA LEU A 41 4.61 -3.90 0.54
C LEU A 41 5.52 -5.05 0.96
N PHE A 42 6.69 -5.17 0.33
CA PHE A 42 7.63 -6.25 0.62
C PHE A 42 8.22 -6.18 2.02
N GLU A 43 8.49 -4.97 2.53
CA GLU A 43 9.09 -4.78 3.86
C GLU A 43 8.09 -4.97 5.01
N THR A 44 6.79 -4.74 4.78
CA THR A 44 5.76 -4.76 5.85
C THR A 44 4.82 -5.94 5.82
N ILE A 45 4.85 -6.81 4.82
CA ILE A 45 3.95 -7.97 4.74
C ILE A 45 4.47 -9.17 5.54
N ASP A 46 3.62 -9.70 6.43
CA ASP A 46 3.75 -11.06 6.95
C ASP A 46 3.11 -12.07 5.96
N PRO A 47 3.88 -13.06 5.43
CA PRO A 47 3.36 -14.06 4.50
C PRO A 47 2.27 -14.95 5.11
N ASP A 48 2.19 -15.09 6.43
CA ASP A 48 1.19 -15.94 7.09
C ASP A 48 -0.20 -15.32 7.08
N VAL A 49 -0.31 -14.03 6.74
CA VAL A 49 -1.59 -13.33 6.52
C VAL A 49 -2.08 -13.57 5.09
N PRO A 50 -3.24 -14.21 4.88
CA PRO A 50 -3.75 -14.54 3.54
C PRO A 50 -3.93 -13.33 2.62
N GLU A 51 -4.44 -12.21 3.13
CA GLU A 51 -4.67 -10.97 2.38
C GLU A 51 -3.37 -10.36 1.89
N ASN A 52 -2.35 -10.35 2.74
CA ASN A 52 -1.02 -9.86 2.40
C ASN A 52 -0.38 -10.73 1.31
N ARG A 53 -0.52 -12.06 1.43
CA ARG A 53 -0.01 -13.01 0.44
C ARG A 53 -0.69 -12.83 -0.92
N LEU A 54 -2.00 -12.64 -0.94
CA LEU A 54 -2.76 -12.36 -2.16
C LEU A 54 -2.27 -11.07 -2.82
N LEU A 55 -2.15 -10.00 -2.04
CA LEU A 55 -1.71 -8.70 -2.53
C LEU A 55 -0.29 -8.75 -3.11
N LYS A 56 0.63 -9.44 -2.42
CA LYS A 56 1.99 -9.69 -2.91
C LYS A 56 1.99 -10.46 -4.24
N THR A 57 1.19 -11.52 -4.34
CA THR A 57 1.07 -12.32 -5.57
C THR A 57 0.55 -11.46 -6.73
N MET A 58 -0.49 -10.64 -6.49
CA MET A 58 -1.02 -9.72 -7.51
C MET A 58 0.04 -8.69 -7.94
N TRP A 59 0.82 -8.19 -6.98
CA TRP A 59 1.89 -7.22 -7.25
C TRP A 59 3.04 -7.81 -8.06
N GLU A 60 3.43 -9.06 -7.78
CA GLU A 60 4.50 -9.77 -8.51
C GLU A 60 4.10 -10.10 -9.95
N LEU A 61 2.83 -10.38 -10.20
CA LEU A 61 2.30 -10.69 -11.53
C LEU A 61 2.02 -9.44 -12.38
N ALA A 62 1.79 -8.29 -11.74
CA ALA A 62 1.36 -7.07 -12.41
C ALA A 62 2.47 -6.40 -13.22
N ASP A 63 2.10 -5.89 -14.40
CA ASP A 63 2.93 -4.95 -15.15
C ASP A 63 2.95 -3.55 -14.48
N ASP A 64 3.76 -2.63 -15.01
CA ASP A 64 3.92 -1.29 -14.40
C ASP A 64 2.61 -0.51 -14.30
N ARG A 65 1.73 -0.64 -15.30
CA ARG A 65 0.44 0.06 -15.33
C ARG A 65 -0.55 -0.56 -14.35
N GLU A 66 -0.54 -1.88 -14.25
CA GLU A 66 -1.34 -2.64 -13.29
C GLU A 66 -0.88 -2.35 -11.86
N LYS A 67 0.43 -2.23 -11.61
CA LYS A 67 0.98 -1.80 -10.32
C LYS A 67 0.55 -0.40 -9.94
N GLU A 68 0.59 0.57 -10.84
CA GLU A 68 0.06 1.92 -10.60
C GLU A 68 -1.45 1.89 -10.26
N SER A 69 -2.21 1.03 -10.95
CA SER A 69 -3.64 0.87 -10.72
C SER A 69 -3.94 0.23 -9.36
N LEU A 70 -3.19 -0.82 -9.01
CA LEU A 70 -3.27 -1.52 -7.72
C LEU A 70 -2.91 -0.57 -6.58
N ALA A 71 -1.78 0.15 -6.70
CA ALA A 71 -1.36 1.22 -5.79
C ALA A 71 -2.47 2.25 -5.56
N GLY A 72 -3.10 2.74 -6.64
CA GLY A 72 -4.20 3.69 -6.57
C GLY A 72 -5.43 3.15 -5.84
N LEU A 73 -5.75 1.86 -6.01
CA LEU A 73 -6.84 1.20 -5.28
C LEU A 73 -6.52 1.05 -3.79
N MET A 74 -5.28 0.69 -3.43
CA MET A 74 -4.84 0.57 -2.04
C MET A 74 -4.95 1.90 -1.28
N ILE A 75 -4.52 2.99 -1.91
CA ILE A 75 -4.68 4.34 -1.35
C ILE A 75 -6.16 4.66 -1.10
N LYS A 76 -7.04 4.41 -2.08
CA LYS A 76 -8.48 4.65 -1.94
C LYS A 76 -9.11 3.79 -0.85
N LEU A 77 -8.67 2.54 -0.69
CA LEU A 77 -9.13 1.62 0.34
C LEU A 77 -8.82 2.17 1.74
N VAL A 78 -7.58 2.62 1.94
CA VAL A 78 -7.12 3.23 3.19
C VAL A 78 -7.85 4.54 3.48
N GLU A 79 -8.02 5.41 2.49
CA GLU A 79 -8.76 6.66 2.64
C GLU A 79 -10.24 6.43 3.02
N LYS A 80 -10.88 5.42 2.41
CA LYS A 80 -12.26 5.03 2.74
C LYS A 80 -12.39 4.52 4.18
N ARG A 81 -11.39 3.80 4.70
CA ARG A 81 -11.40 3.33 6.09
C ARG A 81 -11.23 4.44 7.12
N LYS A 82 -10.58 5.56 6.77
CA LYS A 82 -10.40 6.72 7.67
C LYS A 82 -11.62 7.64 7.75
N THR A 83 -12.55 7.52 6.81
CA THR A 83 -13.76 8.36 6.73
C THR A 83 -14.98 7.74 7.43
N HIS A 84 -14.79 6.62 8.14
CA HIS A 84 -15.75 5.97 9.03
C HIS A 84 -15.08 5.68 10.37
#